data_AF-A0A7X3LHA0-F1
#
_entry.id   AF-A0A7X3LHA0-F1
#
_cell.length_a   1.000
_cell.length_b   1.000
_cell.length_c   1.000
_cell.angle_alpha   90.00
_cell.angle_beta   90.00
_cell.angle_gamma   90.00
#
_symmetry.space_group_name_H-M   'P 1'
#
loop_
_entity.id
_entity.type
_entity.pdbx_description
1 polymer ?
#
loop_
_entity_poly.entity_id
_entity_poly.type
_entity_poly.pdbx_seq_one_letter_code
_entity_poly.pdbx_strand_id
1 'polypeptide(L)'
;MTVAEMYAEAKEIYVANENEFYFIGLRFENKERAIGEECEYSRHNADREDEREFPKYGTEEYEEMELLNGTSAWDMSISQTYEYSSFAAEKARDQIFGTDHCYIIASKRLGRHDDPDHGEIVIKDALVIAQLF
;
A
#
# COMPACT_ATOMS: atom_id res chain seq x y z
N MET A 1 7.01 17.18 -0.65
CA MET A 1 7.73 15.91 -0.66
C MET A 1 7.83 15.43 -2.10
N THR A 2 9.05 15.25 -2.59
CA THR A 2 9.33 14.58 -3.87
C THR A 2 9.20 13.06 -3.72
N VAL A 3 9.13 12.32 -4.84
CA VAL A 3 9.13 10.84 -4.80
C VAL A 3 10.38 10.30 -4.10
N ALA A 4 11.55 10.89 -4.35
CA ALA A 4 12.79 10.47 -3.70
C ALA A 4 12.77 10.72 -2.18
N GLU A 5 12.27 11.86 -1.73
CA GLU A 5 12.10 12.17 -0.31
C GLU A 5 11.13 11.20 0.37
N MET A 6 10.01 10.90 -0.29
CA MET A 6 9.00 9.94 0.19
C MET A 6 9.60 8.55 0.41
N TYR A 7 10.30 8.01 -0.58
CA TYR A 7 10.92 6.68 -0.45
C TYR A 7 12.09 6.66 0.53
N ALA A 8 12.80 7.77 0.71
CA ALA A 8 13.82 7.88 1.75
C ALA A 8 13.20 7.80 3.15
N GLU A 9 12.14 8.57 3.40
CA GLU A 9 11.38 8.54 4.66
C GLU A 9 10.76 7.15 4.91
N ALA A 10 10.20 6.54 3.86
CA ALA A 10 9.66 5.19 3.94
C ALA A 10 10.70 4.14 4.38
N LYS A 11 11.93 4.23 3.83
CA LYS A 11 13.04 3.34 4.23
C LYS A 11 13.44 3.54 5.68
N GLU A 12 13.50 4.77 6.17
CA GLU A 12 13.82 5.06 7.57
C GLU A 12 12.77 4.46 8.51
N ILE A 13 11.49 4.61 8.17
CA ILE A 13 10.38 4.02 8.95
C ILE A 13 10.43 2.50 8.92
N TYR A 14 10.70 1.89 7.76
CA TYR A 14 10.87 0.44 7.65
C TYR A 14 11.98 -0.07 8.59
N VAL A 15 13.17 0.50 8.53
CA VAL A 15 14.31 0.09 9.37
C VAL A 15 14.02 0.28 10.86
N ALA A 16 13.28 1.33 11.23
CA ALA A 16 12.88 1.55 12.61
C ALA A 16 11.89 0.49 13.15
N ASN A 17 11.14 -0.18 12.27
CA ASN A 17 10.02 -1.05 12.62
C ASN A 17 10.22 -2.53 12.23
N GLU A 18 11.26 -2.88 11.45
CA GLU A 18 11.51 -4.25 10.95
C GLU A 18 11.73 -5.29 12.04
N ASN A 19 12.05 -4.86 13.27
CA ASN A 19 12.19 -5.76 14.43
C ASN A 19 10.87 -5.95 15.19
N GLU A 20 9.90 -5.06 15.03
CA GLU A 20 8.60 -5.12 15.71
C GLU A 20 7.56 -5.88 14.88
N PHE A 21 7.59 -5.69 13.56
CA PHE A 21 6.66 -6.28 12.60
C PHE A 21 7.38 -7.23 11.65
N TYR A 22 6.69 -8.29 11.22
CA TYR A 22 7.25 -9.23 10.25
C TYR A 22 6.90 -8.87 8.81
N PHE A 23 5.81 -8.12 8.62
CA PHE A 23 5.33 -7.68 7.32
C PHE A 23 5.04 -6.18 7.40
N ILE A 24 5.66 -5.42 6.49
CA ILE A 24 5.53 -3.97 6.39
C ILE A 24 5.29 -3.65 4.93
N GLY A 25 4.26 -2.85 4.63
CA GLY A 25 3.87 -2.52 3.26
C GLY A 25 3.55 -1.05 3.07
N LEU A 26 3.79 -0.56 1.85
CA LEU A 26 3.31 0.75 1.38
C LEU A 26 1.91 0.62 0.81
N ARG A 27 0.99 1.47 1.27
CA ARG A 27 -0.40 1.48 0.84
C ARG A 27 -0.79 2.86 0.33
N PHE A 28 -1.16 2.94 -0.95
CA PHE A 28 -1.69 4.13 -1.58
C PHE A 28 -3.22 4.05 -1.58
N GLU A 29 -3.90 5.07 -1.06
CA GLU A 29 -5.37 5.14 -1.09
C GLU A 29 -5.88 6.57 -0.92
N ASN A 30 -7.18 6.77 -1.19
CA ASN A 30 -7.86 8.06 -1.00
C ASN A 30 -8.66 8.12 0.31
N LYS A 31 -8.63 7.06 1.11
CA LYS A 31 -9.30 7.01 2.40
C LYS A 31 -8.36 7.55 3.47
N GLU A 32 -8.82 8.55 4.21
CA GLU A 32 -8.11 9.07 5.37
C GLU A 32 -8.09 8.02 6.50
N ARG A 33 -6.93 7.83 7.11
CA ARG A 33 -6.72 6.93 8.25
C ARG A 33 -5.91 7.58 9.36
N ALA A 34 -6.13 7.12 10.59
CA ALA A 34 -5.33 7.50 11.75
C ALA A 34 -4.16 6.53 12.00
N ILE A 35 -3.04 7.04 12.55
CA ILE A 35 -1.97 6.17 13.05
C ILE A 35 -2.52 5.27 14.18
N GLY A 36 -2.25 3.97 14.09
CA GLY A 36 -2.77 2.94 14.98
C GLY A 36 -4.13 2.37 14.56
N GLU A 37 -4.75 2.90 13.51
CA GLU A 37 -5.99 2.34 12.93
C GLU A 37 -5.71 0.99 12.26
N GLU A 38 -6.61 0.02 12.44
CA GLU A 38 -6.60 -1.24 11.71
C GLU A 38 -7.26 -1.07 10.34
N CYS A 39 -6.55 -1.44 9.28
CA CYS A 39 -7.05 -1.38 7.91
C CYS A 39 -8.07 -2.48 7.63
N GLU A 40 -9.14 -2.14 6.92
CA GLU A 40 -10.04 -3.14 6.37
C GLU A 40 -9.36 -3.97 5.27
N TYR A 41 -9.85 -5.19 5.10
CA TYR A 41 -9.37 -6.07 4.04
C TYR A 41 -9.70 -5.49 2.67
N SER A 42 -8.77 -5.69 1.73
CA SER A 42 -8.88 -5.12 0.39
C SER A 42 -9.80 -5.94 -0.50
N ARG A 43 -10.54 -5.25 -1.36
CA ARG A 43 -11.26 -5.87 -2.47
C ARG A 43 -10.30 -6.20 -3.61
N HIS A 44 -10.55 -7.28 -4.32
CA HIS A 44 -9.74 -7.73 -5.45
C HIS A 44 -10.52 -7.73 -6.75
N ASN A 45 -9.84 -7.33 -7.82
CA ASN A 45 -10.30 -7.48 -9.19
C ASN A 45 -9.28 -8.32 -9.95
N ALA A 46 -9.53 -9.63 -10.07
CA ALA A 46 -8.65 -10.56 -10.81
C ALA A 46 -8.72 -10.35 -12.32
N ASP A 47 -9.85 -9.84 -12.81
CA ASP A 47 -10.11 -9.65 -14.24
C ASP A 47 -9.66 -8.28 -14.74
N ARG A 48 -8.99 -7.47 -13.91
CA ARG A 48 -8.50 -6.13 -14.31
C ARG A 48 -7.37 -6.24 -15.33
N GLU A 49 -7.47 -5.49 -16.42
CA GLU A 49 -6.32 -5.24 -17.30
C GLU A 49 -5.54 -3.98 -16.87
N ASP A 50 -6.21 -3.06 -16.15
CA ASP A 50 -5.65 -1.79 -15.69
C ASP A 50 -6.14 -1.46 -14.26
N GLU A 51 -5.27 -0.92 -13.41
CA GLU A 51 -5.62 -0.55 -12.03
C GLU A 51 -6.71 0.54 -11.94
N ARG A 52 -6.92 1.31 -13.02
CA ARG A 52 -8.00 2.31 -13.13
C ARG A 52 -9.36 1.68 -13.39
N GLU A 53 -9.43 0.37 -13.62
CA GLU A 53 -10.67 -0.39 -13.82
C GLU A 53 -11.33 -0.79 -12.50
N PHE A 54 -10.78 -0.38 -11.35
CA PHE A 54 -11.47 -0.56 -10.08
C PHE A 54 -12.75 0.30 -10.02
N PRO A 55 -13.89 -0.29 -9.61
CA PRO A 55 -15.09 0.47 -9.31
C PRO A 55 -14.81 1.52 -8.24
N LYS A 56 -15.59 2.61 -8.27
CA LYS A 56 -15.48 3.66 -7.26
C LYS A 56 -15.74 3.06 -5.86
N TYR A 57 -14.85 3.36 -4.91
CA TYR A 57 -15.00 2.92 -3.52
C TYR A 57 -16.41 3.21 -2.96
N GLY A 58 -17.00 2.21 -2.32
CA GLY A 58 -18.32 2.29 -1.68
C GLY A 58 -19.52 2.18 -2.63
N THR A 59 -19.32 1.84 -3.90
CA THR A 59 -20.42 1.41 -4.78
C THR A 59 -20.81 -0.04 -4.49
N GLU A 60 -22.03 -0.42 -4.86
CA GLU A 60 -22.50 -1.81 -4.76
C GLU A 60 -21.56 -2.78 -5.50
N GLU A 61 -21.17 -2.40 -6.73
CA GLU A 61 -20.19 -3.14 -7.52
C GLU A 61 -18.87 -3.36 -6.77
N TYR A 62 -18.34 -2.34 -6.08
CA TYR A 62 -17.12 -2.48 -5.27
C TYR A 62 -17.32 -3.43 -4.08
N GLU A 63 -18.47 -3.35 -3.41
CA GLU A 63 -18.75 -4.16 -2.22
C GLU A 63 -19.03 -5.64 -2.54
N GLU A 64 -19.47 -5.93 -3.76
CA GLU A 64 -19.69 -7.29 -4.28
C GLU A 64 -18.40 -7.98 -4.74
N MET A 65 -17.29 -7.25 -4.88
CA MET A 65 -16.00 -7.80 -5.26
C MET A 65 -15.44 -8.78 -4.22
N GLU A 66 -14.60 -9.69 -4.69
CA GLU A 66 -13.90 -10.64 -3.84
C GLU A 66 -13.13 -9.90 -2.74
N LEU A 67 -13.35 -10.32 -1.48
CA LEU A 67 -12.63 -9.79 -0.34
C LEU A 67 -11.38 -10.64 -0.11
N LEU A 68 -10.22 -10.00 -0.15
CA LEU A 68 -8.97 -10.66 0.18
C LEU A 68 -8.91 -11.03 1.66
N ASN A 69 -8.04 -11.98 1.98
CA ASN A 69 -7.77 -12.39 3.36
C ASN A 69 -6.72 -11.48 4.01
N GLY A 70 -6.93 -10.17 3.94
CA GLY A 70 -6.07 -9.12 4.47
C GLY A 70 -6.08 -7.86 3.61
N THR A 71 -5.20 -6.92 3.98
CA THR A 71 -5.04 -5.61 3.34
C THR A 71 -3.89 -5.65 2.34
N SER A 72 -4.16 -5.30 1.08
CA SER A 72 -3.14 -5.23 0.02
C SER A 72 -2.22 -4.01 0.22
N ALA A 73 -0.92 -4.23 0.00
CA ALA A 73 0.15 -3.24 0.04
C ALA A 73 1.37 -3.72 -0.76
N TRP A 74 2.28 -2.80 -1.08
CA TRP A 74 3.58 -3.11 -1.69
C TRP A 74 4.62 -3.48 -0.64
N ASP A 75 5.24 -4.65 -0.75
CA ASP A 75 6.20 -5.20 0.21
C ASP A 75 7.41 -4.26 0.39
N MET A 76 7.66 -3.77 1.60
CA MET A 76 8.79 -2.88 1.85
C MET A 76 10.13 -3.60 2.03
N SER A 77 10.15 -4.94 2.11
CA SER A 77 11.37 -5.74 2.23
C SER A 77 12.07 -5.99 0.89
N ILE A 78 11.37 -5.80 -0.23
CA ILE A 78 11.92 -5.95 -1.57
C ILE A 78 12.45 -4.62 -2.10
N SER A 79 13.59 -4.64 -2.79
CA SER A 79 14.20 -3.42 -3.31
C SER A 79 13.39 -2.75 -4.41
N GLN A 80 12.65 -3.53 -5.19
CA GLN A 80 11.83 -3.07 -6.32
C GLN A 80 10.72 -2.10 -5.89
N THR A 81 10.20 -2.23 -4.67
CA THR A 81 9.20 -1.31 -4.12
C THR A 81 9.68 0.13 -4.05
N TYR A 82 11.01 0.34 -4.01
CA TYR A 82 11.62 1.66 -3.97
C TYR A 82 12.17 2.09 -5.34
N GLU A 83 11.87 1.37 -6.41
CA GLU A 83 12.34 1.73 -7.75
C GLU A 83 11.48 2.84 -8.34
N TYR A 84 12.15 3.89 -8.80
CA TYR A 84 11.54 4.99 -9.52
C TYR A 84 12.51 5.47 -10.61
N SER A 85 11.97 5.97 -11.71
CA SER A 85 12.80 6.60 -12.74
C SER A 85 13.45 7.88 -12.22
N SER A 86 14.61 8.24 -12.75
CA SER A 86 15.24 9.55 -12.48
C SER A 86 14.32 10.72 -12.81
N PHE A 87 13.42 10.54 -13.78
CA PHE A 87 12.38 11.51 -14.10
C PHE A 87 11.35 11.67 -12.97
N ALA A 88 10.96 10.58 -12.30
CA ALA A 88 10.00 10.62 -11.21
C ALA A 88 10.62 11.11 -9.89
N ALA A 89 11.93 10.90 -9.69
CA ALA A 89 12.64 11.20 -8.44
C ALA A 89 12.39 12.62 -7.90
N GLU A 90 12.47 13.63 -8.78
CA GLU A 90 12.33 15.05 -8.43
C GLU A 90 10.89 15.57 -8.55
N LYS A 91 9.96 14.72 -9.00
CA LYS A 91 8.55 15.10 -9.13
C LYS A 91 7.87 15.13 -7.77
N ALA A 92 6.91 16.03 -7.64
CA ALA A 92 6.03 16.01 -6.50
C ALA A 92 5.16 14.74 -6.58
N ARG A 93 4.99 14.07 -5.44
CA ARG A 93 4.30 12.77 -5.30
C ARG A 93 2.88 12.74 -5.88
N ASP A 94 2.17 13.85 -5.80
CA ASP A 94 0.81 14.08 -6.33
C ASP A 94 0.76 14.01 -7.86
N GLN A 95 1.89 14.27 -8.53
CA GLN A 95 2.01 14.14 -9.99
C GLN A 95 2.20 12.69 -10.45
N ILE A 96 2.45 11.76 -9.51
CA ILE A 96 2.84 10.38 -9.82
C ILE A 96 1.81 9.36 -9.34
N PHE A 97 1.38 9.42 -8.07
CA PHE A 97 0.64 8.32 -7.45
C PHE A 97 -0.89 8.40 -7.55
N GLY A 98 -1.45 9.51 -8.09
CA GLY A 98 -2.89 9.64 -8.32
C GLY A 98 -3.78 9.44 -7.09
N THR A 99 -3.20 9.51 -5.88
CA THR A 99 -3.85 9.23 -4.61
C THR A 99 -3.58 10.35 -3.61
N ASP A 100 -4.50 10.52 -2.68
CA ASP A 100 -4.43 11.58 -1.66
C ASP A 100 -3.49 11.19 -0.50
N HIS A 101 -3.35 9.89 -0.22
CA HIS A 101 -2.58 9.39 0.91
C HIS A 101 -1.65 8.23 0.55
N CYS A 102 -0.54 8.16 1.28
CA CYS A 102 0.32 6.99 1.32
C CYS A 102 0.65 6.66 2.77
N TYR A 103 0.28 5.44 3.17
CA TYR A 103 0.48 4.92 4.51
C TYR A 103 1.54 3.82 4.49
N ILE A 104 2.21 3.66 5.62
CA ILE A 104 2.95 2.44 5.93
C ILE A 104 2.07 1.63 6.87
N ILE A 105 1.74 0.41 6.45
CA ILE A 105 0.93 -0.53 7.21
C ILE A 105 1.76 -1.74 7.62
N ALA A 106 1.50 -2.31 8.79
CA ALA A 106 2.31 -3.41 9.29
C ALA A 106 1.53 -4.40 10.14
N SER A 107 2.01 -5.65 10.17
CA SER A 107 1.51 -6.69 11.06
C SER A 107 2.54 -7.79 11.27
N LYS A 108 2.23 -8.73 12.17
CA LYS A 108 2.94 -10.01 12.34
C LYS A 108 2.31 -11.14 11.54
N ARG A 109 1.18 -10.88 10.87
CA ARG A 109 0.37 -11.90 10.18
C ARG A 109 0.26 -11.59 8.69
N LEU A 110 0.61 -12.58 7.87
CA LEU A 110 0.41 -12.51 6.42
C LEU A 110 -0.96 -13.09 6.04
N GLY A 111 -1.56 -12.44 5.06
CA GLY A 111 -2.72 -12.90 4.30
C GLY A 111 -2.35 -13.90 3.23
N ARG A 112 -3.31 -14.18 2.36
CA ARG A 112 -3.08 -14.94 1.13
C ARG A 112 -3.88 -14.28 0.03
N HIS A 113 -3.25 -14.27 -1.13
CA HIS A 113 -3.80 -13.84 -2.40
C HIS A 113 -3.31 -14.83 -3.46
N ASP A 114 -4.19 -15.29 -4.34
CA ASP A 114 -3.87 -16.39 -5.27
C ASP A 114 -3.18 -15.90 -6.56
N ASP A 115 -3.32 -14.60 -6.86
CA ASP A 115 -2.79 -13.93 -8.05
C ASP A 115 -2.18 -12.54 -7.72
N PRO A 116 -1.16 -12.46 -6.84
CA PRO A 116 -0.55 -11.18 -6.47
C PRO A 116 0.28 -10.57 -7.59
N ASP A 117 0.19 -9.25 -7.70
CA ASP A 117 1.09 -8.46 -8.51
C ASP A 117 2.53 -8.61 -7.99
N HIS A 118 3.53 -8.41 -8.86
CA HIS A 118 4.93 -8.58 -8.45
C HIS A 118 5.32 -7.55 -7.38
N GLY A 119 5.53 -8.04 -6.15
CA GLY A 119 5.86 -7.20 -5.00
C GLY A 119 4.66 -6.79 -4.15
N GLU A 120 3.46 -7.23 -4.51
CA GLU A 120 2.29 -7.10 -3.65
C GLU A 120 2.34 -8.12 -2.51
N ILE A 121 1.92 -7.68 -1.32
CA ILE A 121 1.64 -8.54 -0.17
C ILE A 121 0.25 -8.22 0.37
N VAL A 122 -0.37 -9.23 0.99
CA VAL A 122 -1.62 -9.07 1.73
C VAL A 122 -1.33 -9.26 3.20
N ILE A 123 -1.65 -8.26 4.04
CA ILE A 123 -1.31 -8.22 5.46
C ILE A 123 -2.59 -8.36 6.30
N LYS A 124 -2.64 -9.29 7.26
CA LYS A 124 -3.80 -9.45 8.15
C LYS A 124 -3.71 -8.52 9.36
N ASP A 125 -4.86 -8.01 9.80
CA ASP A 125 -4.98 -7.11 10.95
C ASP A 125 -3.95 -5.96 10.87
N ALA A 126 -3.80 -5.39 9.66
CA ALA A 126 -2.73 -4.46 9.37
C ALA A 126 -2.99 -3.13 10.08
N LEU A 127 -2.03 -2.64 10.84
CA LEU A 127 -2.11 -1.34 11.51
C LEU A 127 -1.41 -0.27 10.68
N VAL A 128 -1.97 0.92 10.62
CA VAL A 128 -1.29 2.11 10.11
C VAL A 128 -0.21 2.51 11.11
N ILE A 129 1.07 2.42 10.71
CA ILE A 129 2.19 2.81 11.57
C ILE A 129 2.78 4.17 11.20
N ALA A 130 2.55 4.64 9.98
CA ALA A 130 2.93 5.98 9.55
C ALA A 130 2.09 6.48 8.38
N GLN A 131 2.08 7.79 8.20
CA GLN A 131 1.50 8.48 7.05
C GLN A 131 2.59 9.34 6.41
N LEU A 132 2.84 9.13 5.11
CA LEU A 132 3.80 9.91 4.34
C LEU A 132 3.12 11.14 3.73
N PHE A 133 1.88 11.01 3.23
CA PHE A 133 1.00 12.10 2.79
C PHE A 133 -0.38 11.96 3.39
#